data_AF-A0A497A047-F1
#
_entry.id   AF-A0A497A047-F1
#
_cell.length_a   1.000
_cell.length_b   1.000
_cell.length_c   1.000
_cell.angle_alpha   90.00
_cell.angle_beta   90.00
_cell.angle_gamma   90.00
#
_symmetry.space_group_name_H-M   'P 1'
#
loop_
_entity.id
_entity.type
_entity.pdbx_description
1 polymer ?
#
loop_
_entity_poly.entity_id
_entity_poly.type
_entity_poly.pdbx_seq_one_letter_code
_entity_poly.pdbx_strand_id
1 'polypeptide(L)'
;VDEEACVEVNAEEVIIEKGAGKKVAIVGHFPFIPRVRREAGTLWVLEQRPRGDDLPAEAAPEVIPQADVVAITGTALINHTFEELVALCRPDAYVLVLGGSAPLSPVILDYGVEATAGTRVIDIPAVLRAVSQGATFRQIPGKRLLTMRR
;
A
#
# COMPACT_ATOMS: atom_id res chain seq x y z
N VAL A 1 -8.61 14.96 -7.08
CA VAL A 1 -9.12 13.62 -6.73
C VAL A 1 -10.45 13.49 -7.43
N ASP A 2 -10.50 12.62 -8.43
CA ASP A 2 -11.77 12.24 -9.05
C ASP A 2 -12.44 11.22 -8.12
N GLU A 3 -13.47 11.64 -7.39
CA GLU A 3 -14.16 10.78 -6.44
C GLU A 3 -15.05 9.76 -7.11
N GLU A 4 -15.53 10.03 -8.33
CA GLU A 4 -16.38 9.09 -9.07
C GLU A 4 -15.56 7.87 -9.53
N ALA A 5 -14.26 8.06 -9.73
CA ALA A 5 -13.30 6.99 -9.99
C ALA A 5 -12.84 6.23 -8.72
N CYS A 6 -13.31 6.61 -7.53
CA CYS A 6 -12.88 6.04 -6.26
C CYS A 6 -13.99 5.26 -5.55
N VAL A 7 -13.64 4.14 -4.93
CA VAL A 7 -14.49 3.41 -3.99
C VAL A 7 -13.96 3.54 -2.56
N GLU A 8 -14.86 3.63 -1.59
CA GLU A 8 -14.50 3.68 -0.16
C GLU A 8 -14.22 2.26 0.36
N VAL A 9 -13.09 1.72 -0.08
CA VAL A 9 -12.59 0.40 0.31
C VAL A 9 -11.18 0.56 0.87
N ASN A 10 -10.90 -0.12 1.98
CA ASN A 10 -9.58 -0.14 2.60
C ASN A 10 -8.63 -1.03 1.78
N ALA A 11 -7.37 -0.60 1.60
CA ALA A 11 -6.31 -1.36 0.95
C ALA A 11 -6.19 -2.79 1.50
N GLU A 12 -6.36 -2.95 2.82
CA GLU A 12 -6.34 -4.24 3.50
C GLU A 12 -7.33 -5.23 2.89
N GLU A 13 -8.57 -4.81 2.66
CA GLU A 13 -9.62 -5.67 2.11
C GLU A 13 -9.31 -6.04 0.66
N VAL A 14 -8.70 -5.13 -0.11
CA VAL A 14 -8.25 -5.42 -1.49
C VAL A 14 -7.13 -6.47 -1.50
N ILE A 15 -6.17 -6.33 -0.58
CA ILE A 15 -5.04 -7.28 -0.45
C ILE A 15 -5.56 -8.66 -0.06
N ILE A 16 -6.50 -8.74 0.86
CA ILE A 16 -7.12 -10.01 1.27
C ILE A 16 -7.92 -10.61 0.11
N GLU A 17 -8.78 -9.82 -0.54
CA GLU A 17 -9.60 -10.27 -1.69
C GLU A 17 -8.74 -10.87 -2.80
N LYS A 18 -7.64 -10.21 -3.17
CA LYS A 18 -6.76 -10.67 -4.26
C LYS A 18 -5.75 -11.73 -3.83
N GLY A 19 -5.34 -11.70 -2.56
CA GLY A 19 -4.20 -12.45 -2.03
C GLY A 19 -4.56 -13.73 -1.25
N ALA A 20 -5.84 -13.99 -0.96
CA ALA A 20 -6.26 -15.19 -0.25
C ALA A 20 -5.74 -16.47 -0.94
N GLY A 21 -5.01 -17.32 -0.20
CA GLY A 21 -4.37 -18.53 -0.71
C GLY A 21 -3.19 -18.32 -1.67
N LYS A 22 -2.78 -17.07 -1.92
CA LYS A 22 -1.72 -16.71 -2.89
C LYS A 22 -0.44 -16.20 -2.23
N LYS A 23 0.57 -15.90 -3.05
CA LYS A 23 1.82 -15.27 -2.63
C LYS A 23 1.66 -13.75 -2.60
N VAL A 24 1.82 -13.14 -1.43
CA VAL A 24 1.67 -11.69 -1.22
C VAL A 24 3.01 -11.11 -0.78
N ALA A 25 3.45 -10.04 -1.43
CA ALA A 25 4.56 -9.21 -0.97
C ALA A 25 4.02 -7.83 -0.55
N ILE A 26 4.40 -7.36 0.62
CA ILE A 26 4.05 -6.03 1.13
C ILE A 26 5.33 -5.25 1.36
N VAL A 27 5.50 -4.11 0.69
CA VAL A 27 6.59 -3.16 0.94
C VAL A 27 6.09 -2.10 1.91
N GLY A 28 6.64 -2.14 3.13
CA GLY A 28 6.22 -1.34 4.26
C GLY A 28 5.50 -2.17 5.33
N HIS A 29 5.71 -1.85 6.61
CA HIS A 29 5.07 -2.55 7.71
C HIS A 29 3.77 -1.87 8.17
N PHE A 30 2.65 -2.53 7.90
CA PHE A 30 1.31 -2.05 8.24
C PHE A 30 0.64 -2.81 9.39
N PRO A 31 -0.24 -2.16 10.18
CA PRO A 31 -0.97 -2.81 11.28
C PRO A 31 -1.85 -4.01 10.87
N PHE A 32 -2.24 -4.11 9.60
CA PHE A 32 -3.10 -5.17 9.08
C PHE A 32 -2.33 -6.44 8.67
N ILE A 33 -1.00 -6.44 8.71
CA ILE A 33 -0.17 -7.61 8.36
C ILE A 33 -0.64 -8.91 9.04
N PRO A 34 -1.00 -8.93 10.34
CA PRO A 34 -1.49 -10.15 10.98
C PRO A 34 -2.78 -10.71 10.37
N ARG A 35 -3.65 -9.87 9.79
CA ARG A 35 -4.86 -10.32 9.08
C ARG A 35 -4.48 -10.92 7.73
N VAL A 36 -3.68 -10.21 6.92
CA VAL A 36 -3.22 -10.73 5.62
C VAL A 36 -2.46 -12.05 5.77
N ARG A 37 -1.64 -12.21 6.82
CA ARG A 37 -0.89 -13.44 7.09
C ARG A 37 -1.78 -14.67 7.31
N ARG A 38 -3.02 -14.49 7.81
CA ARG A 38 -3.96 -15.60 8.01
C ARG A 38 -4.62 -16.06 6.71
N GLU A 39 -4.81 -15.13 5.78
CA GLU A 39 -5.56 -15.37 4.54
C GLU A 39 -4.63 -15.74 3.37
N ALA A 40 -3.44 -15.15 3.31
CA ALA A 40 -2.46 -15.41 2.26
C ALA A 40 -1.84 -16.82 2.40
N GLY A 41 -1.57 -17.47 1.27
CA GLY A 41 -0.82 -18.73 1.26
C GLY A 41 0.66 -18.53 1.59
N THR A 42 1.22 -17.38 1.22
CA THR A 42 2.57 -16.94 1.62
C THR A 42 2.56 -15.43 1.74
N LEU A 43 3.19 -14.89 2.79
CA LEU A 43 3.33 -13.45 3.01
C LEU A 43 4.78 -13.08 3.27
N TRP A 44 5.30 -12.17 2.46
CA TRP A 44 6.55 -11.46 2.72
C TRP A 44 6.25 -10.00 3.02
N VAL A 45 6.93 -9.46 4.03
CA VAL A 45 6.89 -8.04 4.37
C VAL A 45 8.31 -7.51 4.22
N LEU A 46 8.53 -6.54 3.35
CA LEU A 46 9.82 -5.90 3.09
C LEU A 46 9.82 -4.53 3.76
N GLU A 47 10.81 -4.24 4.58
CA GLU A 47 10.88 -2.98 5.32
C GLU A 47 12.32 -2.48 5.45
N GLN A 48 12.52 -1.16 5.43
CA GLN A 48 13.86 -0.56 5.58
C GLN A 48 14.40 -0.70 7.00
N ARG A 49 13.50 -0.81 7.97
CA ARG A 49 13.81 -1.11 9.37
C ARG A 49 12.99 -2.34 9.79
N PRO A 50 13.43 -3.55 9.40
CA PRO A 50 12.69 -4.78 9.66
C PRO A 50 12.44 -5.01 11.14
N ARG A 51 11.31 -5.63 11.46
CA ARG A 51 10.97 -6.09 12.82
C ARG A 51 10.27 -7.45 12.77
N GLY A 52 10.51 -8.27 13.78
CA GLY A 52 9.95 -9.61 13.82
C GLY A 52 10.37 -10.42 12.60
N ASP A 53 9.40 -10.88 11.82
CA ASP A 53 9.61 -11.70 10.61
C ASP A 53 9.68 -10.88 9.31
N ASP A 54 9.78 -9.55 9.40
CA ASP A 54 9.99 -8.71 8.22
C ASP A 54 11.35 -9.00 7.58
N LEU A 55 11.39 -8.93 6.26
CA LEU A 55 12.59 -9.00 5.46
C LEU A 55 13.20 -7.61 5.24
N PRO A 56 14.54 -7.53 5.10
CA PRO A 56 15.20 -6.30 4.68
C PRO A 56 14.75 -5.88 3.27
N ALA A 57 14.74 -4.59 2.99
CA ALA A 57 14.32 -4.04 1.68
C ALA A 57 15.16 -4.60 0.53
N GLU A 58 16.42 -4.94 0.79
CA GLU A 58 17.37 -5.52 -0.16
C GLU A 58 16.94 -6.91 -0.66
N ALA A 59 16.01 -7.59 0.03
CA ALA A 59 15.45 -8.88 -0.41
C ALA A 59 14.33 -8.73 -1.47
N ALA A 60 14.02 -7.49 -1.89
CA ALA A 60 12.96 -7.21 -2.86
C ALA A 60 13.19 -7.92 -4.23
N PRO A 61 14.40 -7.91 -4.82
CA PRO A 61 14.65 -8.56 -6.11
C PRO A 61 14.44 -10.07 -6.10
N GLU A 62 14.63 -10.73 -4.95
CA GLU A 62 14.40 -12.17 -4.81
C GLU A 62 12.92 -12.49 -4.60
N VAL A 63 12.19 -11.63 -3.88
CA VAL A 63 10.84 -11.92 -3.38
C VAL A 63 9.74 -11.39 -4.31
N ILE A 64 9.83 -10.14 -4.76
CA ILE A 64 8.77 -9.48 -5.53
C ILE A 64 8.45 -10.23 -6.83
N PRO A 65 9.42 -10.75 -7.60
CA PRO A 65 9.12 -11.50 -8.83
C PRO A 65 8.33 -12.80 -8.60
N GLN A 66 8.19 -13.26 -7.36
CA GLN A 66 7.43 -14.47 -7.03
C GLN A 66 5.98 -14.19 -6.60
N ALA A 67 5.64 -12.93 -6.30
CA ALA A 67 4.36 -12.56 -5.73
C ALA A 67 3.24 -12.55 -6.80
N ASP A 68 2.04 -12.91 -6.37
CA ASP A 68 0.80 -12.73 -7.13
C ASP A 68 0.14 -11.38 -6.81
N VAL A 69 0.38 -10.86 -5.61
CA VAL A 69 -0.10 -9.55 -5.15
C VAL A 69 1.06 -8.78 -4.54
N VAL A 70 1.28 -7.54 -4.98
CA VAL A 70 2.33 -6.65 -4.46
C VAL A 70 1.70 -5.37 -3.94
N ALA A 71 1.84 -5.13 -2.64
CA ALA A 71 1.33 -3.94 -1.97
C ALA A 71 2.49 -3.00 -1.64
N ILE A 72 2.59 -1.86 -2.32
CA ILE A 72 3.71 -0.91 -2.20
C ILE A 72 3.29 0.32 -1.39
N THR A 73 3.99 0.62 -0.30
CA THR A 73 3.77 1.87 0.44
C THR A 73 3.90 3.11 -0.46
N GLY A 74 2.99 4.07 -0.33
CA GLY A 74 3.08 5.36 -1.03
C GLY A 74 4.33 6.17 -0.66
N THR A 75 5.00 5.85 0.46
CA THR A 75 6.30 6.46 0.78
C THR A 75 7.41 6.04 -0.17
N ALA A 76 7.24 4.97 -0.96
CA ALA A 76 8.16 4.57 -2.03
C ALA A 76 8.32 5.67 -3.11
N LEU A 77 7.30 6.51 -3.29
CA LEU A 77 7.36 7.67 -4.18
C LEU A 77 8.23 8.79 -3.60
N ILE A 78 8.24 8.92 -2.27
CA ILE A 78 8.98 9.98 -1.56
C ILE A 78 10.47 9.64 -1.49
N ASN A 79 10.82 8.37 -1.29
CA ASN A 79 12.21 7.92 -1.17
C ASN A 79 12.77 7.34 -2.47
N HIS A 80 12.09 7.55 -3.60
CA HIS A 80 12.53 7.23 -4.95
C HIS A 80 12.73 5.73 -5.26
N THR A 81 12.10 4.81 -4.50
CA THR A 81 12.21 3.37 -4.77
C THR A 81 11.03 2.80 -5.56
N PHE A 82 9.98 3.59 -5.82
CA PHE A 82 8.77 3.11 -6.48
C PHE A 82 9.01 2.45 -7.85
N GLU A 83 9.75 3.11 -8.74
CA GLU A 83 9.98 2.62 -10.11
C GLU A 83 10.74 1.28 -10.12
N GLU A 84 11.76 1.15 -9.26
CA GLU A 84 12.52 -0.08 -9.10
C GLU A 84 11.66 -1.23 -8.57
N LEU A 85 10.81 -0.96 -7.57
CA LEU A 85 9.90 -1.97 -7.00
C LEU A 85 8.85 -2.45 -8.01
N VAL A 86 8.27 -1.52 -8.79
CA VAL A 86 7.33 -1.86 -9.86
C VAL A 86 8.02 -2.68 -10.95
N ALA A 87 9.26 -2.33 -11.33
CA ALA A 87 10.00 -3.06 -12.37
C ALA A 87 10.31 -4.52 -11.99
N LEU A 88 10.31 -4.85 -10.69
CA LEU A 88 10.44 -6.23 -10.19
C LEU A 88 9.14 -7.02 -10.27
N CYS A 89 7.99 -6.36 -10.38
CA CYS A 89 6.69 -7.01 -10.39
C CYS A 89 6.51 -7.81 -11.70
N ARG A 90 5.92 -9.00 -11.58
CA ARG A 90 5.55 -9.75 -12.79
C ARG A 90 4.44 -9.01 -13.55
N PRO A 91 4.39 -9.12 -14.89
CA PRO A 91 3.33 -8.50 -15.68
C PRO A 91 1.91 -8.94 -15.33
N ASP A 92 1.73 -10.10 -14.71
CA ASP A 92 0.44 -10.67 -14.29
C ASP A 92 0.14 -10.50 -12.79
N ALA A 93 1.03 -9.86 -12.03
CA ALA A 93 0.81 -9.60 -10.60
C ALA A 93 -0.21 -8.48 -10.41
N TYR A 94 -0.99 -8.56 -9.33
CA TYR A 94 -1.84 -7.44 -8.90
C TYR A 94 -1.03 -6.49 -8.02
N VAL A 95 -0.67 -5.34 -8.56
CA VAL A 95 0.11 -4.30 -7.90
C VAL A 95 -0.80 -3.20 -7.39
N LEU A 96 -0.66 -2.85 -6.11
CA LEU A 96 -1.35 -1.70 -5.54
C LEU A 96 -0.40 -0.79 -4.75
N VAL A 97 -0.64 0.51 -4.82
CA VAL A 97 0.06 1.51 -3.99
C VAL A 97 -0.85 1.94 -2.85
N LEU A 98 -0.35 2.05 -1.62
CA LEU A 98 -1.20 2.32 -0.47
C LEU A 98 -0.57 3.22 0.60
N GLY A 99 -1.42 3.95 1.32
CA GLY A 99 -1.05 4.75 2.49
C GLY A 99 -1.30 6.23 2.31
N GLY A 100 -1.02 7.02 3.35
CA GLY A 100 -1.31 8.46 3.36
C GLY A 100 -0.57 9.26 2.28
N SER A 101 0.56 8.75 1.80
CA SER A 101 1.35 9.34 0.71
C SER A 101 0.99 8.81 -0.69
N ALA A 102 0.09 7.82 -0.79
CA ALA A 102 -0.33 7.27 -2.07
C ALA A 102 -1.23 8.29 -2.80
N PRO A 103 -0.87 8.72 -4.02
CA PRO A 103 -1.66 9.68 -4.77
C PRO A 103 -2.95 9.03 -5.26
N LEU A 104 -4.07 9.72 -5.08
CA LEU A 104 -5.35 9.40 -5.73
C LEU A 104 -5.38 10.08 -7.11
N SER A 105 -4.47 9.65 -7.99
CA SER A 105 -4.29 10.17 -9.35
C SER A 105 -4.24 9.03 -10.36
N PRO A 106 -5.02 9.06 -11.45
CA PRO A 106 -5.05 8.01 -12.47
C PRO A 106 -3.68 7.75 -13.10
N VAL A 107 -2.80 8.75 -13.09
CA VAL A 107 -1.42 8.65 -13.62
C VAL A 107 -0.66 7.48 -13.02
N ILE A 108 -0.86 7.13 -11.73
CA ILE A 108 -0.15 6.00 -11.11
C ILE A 108 -0.48 4.67 -11.81
N LEU A 109 -1.68 4.54 -12.40
CA LEU A 109 -2.15 3.33 -13.06
C LEU A 109 -1.42 3.09 -14.40
N ASP A 110 -0.83 4.13 -14.97
CA ASP A 110 -0.02 4.04 -16.19
C ASP A 110 1.37 3.43 -15.91
N TYR A 111 1.77 3.30 -14.64
CA TYR A 111 3.05 2.74 -14.19
C TYR A 111 2.91 1.29 -13.71
N GLY A 112 2.09 0.46 -14.36
CA GLY A 112 1.96 -0.96 -14.00
C GLY A 112 1.34 -1.19 -12.62
N VAL A 113 0.45 -0.30 -12.18
CA VAL A 113 -0.30 -0.40 -10.93
C VAL A 113 -1.79 -0.60 -11.26
N GLU A 114 -2.42 -1.59 -10.65
CA GLU A 114 -3.85 -1.87 -10.82
C GLU A 114 -4.73 -1.03 -9.90
N ALA A 115 -4.21 -0.61 -8.74
CA ALA A 115 -4.95 0.20 -7.78
C ALA A 115 -4.08 1.13 -6.92
N THR A 116 -4.63 2.26 -6.51
CA THR A 116 -4.04 3.14 -5.48
C THR A 116 -5.04 3.39 -4.35
N ALA A 117 -4.61 3.14 -3.13
CA ALA A 117 -5.38 3.29 -1.90
C ALA A 117 -4.81 4.44 -1.06
N GLY A 118 -5.32 5.64 -1.34
CA GLY A 118 -4.89 6.89 -0.73
C GLY A 118 -5.83 7.39 0.35
N THR A 119 -5.62 8.65 0.74
CA THR A 119 -6.40 9.31 1.79
C THR A 119 -6.93 10.65 1.30
N ARG A 120 -8.22 10.90 1.54
CA ARG A 120 -8.82 12.22 1.36
C ARG A 120 -9.06 12.88 2.71
N VAL A 121 -8.55 14.10 2.88
CA VAL A 121 -8.87 14.94 4.04
C VAL A 121 -10.27 15.53 3.85
N ILE A 122 -11.14 15.31 4.84
CA ILE A 122 -12.51 15.84 4.87
C ILE A 122 -12.73 16.86 6.00
N ASP A 123 -11.86 16.90 7.00
CA ASP A 123 -11.82 17.93 8.04
C ASP A 123 -10.38 18.44 8.20
N ILE A 124 -10.07 19.52 7.48
CA ILE A 124 -8.73 20.11 7.45
C ILE A 124 -8.31 20.60 8.85
N PRO A 125 -9.12 21.37 9.61
CA PRO A 125 -8.75 21.77 10.97
C PRO A 125 -8.39 20.61 11.90
N ALA A 126 -9.17 19.51 11.89
CA ALA A 126 -8.89 18.36 12.74
C ALA A 126 -7.60 17.63 12.33
N VAL A 127 -7.38 17.46 11.02
CA VAL A 127 -6.14 16.86 10.50
C VAL A 127 -4.93 17.71 10.86
N LEU A 128 -4.97 19.02 10.66
CA LEU A 128 -3.85 19.91 10.97
C LEU A 128 -3.50 19.88 12.46
N ARG A 129 -4.50 19.92 13.35
CA ARG A 129 -4.27 19.79 14.79
C ARG A 129 -3.60 18.46 15.14
N ALA A 130 -4.13 17.34 14.64
CA ALA A 130 -3.58 16.03 14.92
C ALA A 130 -2.13 15.89 14.42
N VAL A 131 -1.86 16.31 13.18
CA VAL A 131 -0.51 16.29 12.60
C VAL A 131 0.46 17.17 13.39
N SER A 132 0.04 18.38 13.79
CA SER A 132 0.87 19.28 14.61
C SER A 132 1.25 18.70 15.99
N GLN A 133 0.50 17.71 16.46
CA GLN A 133 0.72 17.04 17.74
C GLN A 133 1.48 15.70 17.59
N GLY A 134 1.97 15.39 16.38
CA GLY A 134 2.70 14.16 16.11
C GLY A 134 1.81 12.91 16.04
N ALA A 135 0.52 13.06 15.74
CA ALA A 135 -0.39 11.94 15.56
C ALA A 135 0.12 10.99 14.47
N THR A 136 0.14 9.69 14.76
CA THR A 136 0.37 8.66 13.75
C THR A 136 -0.80 8.60 12.77
N PHE A 137 -0.61 7.99 11.60
CA PHE A 137 -1.67 7.87 10.60
C PHE A 137 -2.99 7.38 11.21
N ARG A 138 -2.98 6.32 12.04
CA ARG A 138 -4.21 5.79 12.67
C ARG A 138 -4.91 6.77 13.61
N GLN A 139 -4.19 7.74 14.18
CA GLN A 139 -4.72 8.72 15.12
C GLN A 139 -5.26 9.98 14.42
N ILE A 140 -4.94 10.20 13.15
CA ILE A 140 -5.43 11.37 12.39
C ILE A 140 -6.93 11.19 12.09
N PRO A 141 -7.81 12.05 12.65
CA PRO A 141 -9.25 12.03 12.36
C PRO A 141 -9.53 12.74 11.02
N GLY A 142 -10.81 12.90 10.66
CA GLY A 142 -11.17 13.84 9.59
C GLY A 142 -10.70 13.41 8.20
N LYS A 143 -10.60 12.10 7.96
CA LYS A 143 -10.10 11.53 6.71
C LYS A 143 -10.94 10.35 6.24
N ARG A 144 -11.00 10.15 4.93
CA ARG A 144 -11.58 8.98 4.27
C ARG A 144 -10.48 8.20 3.56
N LEU A 145 -10.56 6.88 3.63
CA LEU A 145 -9.69 5.98 2.88
C LEU A 145 -10.38 5.64 1.58
N LEU A 146 -9.75 5.97 0.46
CA LEU A 146 -10.32 5.78 -0.87
C LEU A 146 -9.38 4.89 -1.67
N THR A 147 -9.95 4.00 -2.46
CA THR A 147 -9.21 3.21 -3.44
C THR A 147 -9.71 3.54 -4.83
N MET A 148 -8.80 3.95 -5.71
CA MET A 148 -9.03 4.08 -7.15
C MET A 148 -8.42 2.85 -7.84
N ARG A 149 -9.16 2.24 -8.77
CA ARG A 149 -8.76 1.03 -9.50
C ARG A 149 -8.84 1.29 -11.01
N ARG A 150 -8.08 0.53 -11.79
CA ARG A 150 -8.20 0.48 -13.25
C ARG A 150 -9.52 -0.15 -13.69
#